data_AF-A0A2V7RYU8-F1
#
_entry.id   AF-A0A2V7RYU8-F1
#
_cell.length_a   1.000
_cell.length_b   1.000
_cell.length_c   1.000
_cell.angle_alpha   90.00
_cell.angle_beta   90.00
_cell.angle_gamma   90.00
#
_symmetry.space_group_name_H-M   'P 1'
#
loop_
_entity.id
_entity.type
_entity.pdbx_description
1 polymer ?
#
loop_
_entity_poly.entity_id
_entity_poly.type
_entity_poly.pdbx_seq_one_letter_code
_entity_poly.pdbx_strand_id
1 'polypeptide(L)'
;QRMPSLLADAHLSTRVVVDVVRDEAAASFYTAPGALDSIVAAWRAVLAGAGADVRIVSAAAARADRSARALVIPSSPCLTVDAREAIDAVVARGGGVIITGLTGIHDGGCRPIGYGLIVGATGASRADTLESRAMTYVTLPAGSPLTIDIPPGSRIDLNPGRQVALRVARRDAFYS
;
A
#
# COMPACT_ATOMS: atom_id res chain seq x y z
N GLN A 1 -1.61 -28.27 8.47
CA GLN A 1 -2.27 -28.19 7.15
C GLN A 1 -3.07 -26.89 7.09
N ARG A 2 -2.91 -26.04 6.06
CA ARG A 2 -3.80 -24.90 5.85
C ARG A 2 -5.16 -25.43 5.40
N MET A 3 -6.23 -25.03 6.08
CA MET A 3 -7.58 -25.30 5.60
C MET A 3 -7.80 -24.59 4.26
N PRO A 4 -8.39 -25.25 3.25
CA PRO A 4 -8.68 -24.61 1.96
C PRO A 4 -9.71 -23.50 2.12
N SER A 5 -9.53 -22.40 1.36
CA SER A 5 -10.48 -21.30 1.31
C SER A 5 -11.80 -21.76 0.70
N LEU A 6 -12.92 -21.31 1.28
CA LEU A 6 -14.26 -21.48 0.69
C LEU A 6 -14.52 -20.53 -0.48
N LEU A 7 -13.71 -19.48 -0.61
CA LEU A 7 -13.77 -18.51 -1.71
C LEU A 7 -12.82 -18.95 -2.82
N ALA A 8 -13.29 -18.87 -4.06
CA ALA A 8 -12.47 -19.07 -5.24
C ALA A 8 -11.33 -18.05 -5.29
N ASP A 9 -10.18 -18.47 -5.80
CA ASP A 9 -9.03 -17.59 -5.98
C ASP A 9 -9.37 -16.45 -6.96
N ALA A 10 -9.00 -15.23 -6.58
CA ALA A 10 -9.18 -14.06 -7.43
C ALA A 10 -8.15 -14.12 -8.56
N HIS A 11 -8.65 -14.28 -9.80
CA HIS A 11 -7.82 -14.27 -11.00
C HIS A 11 -8.15 -13.07 -11.89
N LEU A 12 -7.12 -12.51 -12.51
CA LEU A 12 -7.30 -11.52 -13.56
C LEU A 12 -7.89 -12.19 -14.80
N SER A 13 -8.94 -11.58 -15.37
CA SER A 13 -9.60 -12.06 -16.59
C SER A 13 -8.75 -11.87 -17.85
N THR A 14 -7.68 -11.07 -17.77
CA THR A 14 -6.75 -10.78 -18.87
C THR A 14 -5.32 -10.71 -18.35
N ARG A 15 -4.34 -10.96 -19.23
CA ARG A 15 -2.92 -10.77 -18.91
C ARG A 15 -2.64 -9.28 -18.74
N VAL A 16 -2.17 -8.88 -17.56
CA VAL A 16 -1.79 -7.50 -17.24
C VAL A 16 -0.32 -7.47 -16.85
N VAL A 17 0.46 -6.62 -17.52
CA VAL A 17 1.85 -6.33 -17.11
C VAL A 17 1.82 -5.32 -15.98
N VAL A 18 2.42 -5.68 -14.85
CA VAL A 18 2.46 -4.87 -13.63
C VAL A 18 3.90 -4.69 -13.19
N ASP A 19 4.31 -3.44 -12.99
CA ASP A 19 5.61 -3.14 -12.40
C ASP A 19 5.45 -2.86 -10.91
N VAL A 20 6.18 -3.62 -10.10
CA VAL A 20 6.38 -3.33 -8.68
C VAL A 20 7.66 -2.52 -8.58
N VAL A 21 7.51 -1.24 -8.22
CA VAL A 21 8.64 -0.30 -8.18
C VAL A 21 9.38 -0.46 -6.86
N ARG A 22 10.63 -0.88 -6.92
CA ARG A 22 11.57 -0.84 -5.79
C ARG A 22 12.38 0.44 -5.87
N ASP A 23 11.90 1.50 -5.22
CA ASP A 23 12.66 2.75 -5.10
C ASP A 23 13.70 2.63 -3.97
N GLU A 24 14.98 2.79 -4.30
CA GLU A 24 16.09 2.73 -3.35
C GLU A 24 15.96 3.78 -2.23
N ALA A 25 15.37 4.95 -2.51
CA ALA A 25 15.19 5.99 -1.51
C ALA A 25 14.34 5.50 -0.31
N ALA A 26 13.36 4.63 -0.58
CA ALA A 26 12.50 4.08 0.46
C ALA A 26 13.23 3.10 1.38
N ALA A 27 14.32 2.46 0.94
CA ALA A 27 15.05 1.49 1.75
C ALA A 27 15.63 2.15 3.01
N SER A 28 16.08 3.41 2.89
CA SER A 28 16.66 4.19 3.99
C SER A 28 15.67 4.53 5.11
N PHE A 29 14.36 4.47 4.84
CA PHE A 29 13.32 4.71 5.83
C PHE A 29 13.17 3.56 6.83
N TYR A 30 13.50 2.33 6.42
CA TYR A 30 13.29 1.14 7.24
C TYR A 30 14.48 0.87 8.16
N THR A 31 14.18 0.60 9.43
CA THR A 31 15.20 0.22 10.42
C THR A 31 15.64 -1.24 10.29
N ALA A 32 14.75 -2.11 9.80
CA ALA A 32 15.03 -3.51 9.57
C ALA A 32 15.63 -3.72 8.16
N PRO A 33 16.86 -4.29 8.05
CA PRO A 33 17.45 -4.61 6.75
C PRO A 33 16.55 -5.52 5.92
N GLY A 34 16.39 -5.24 4.63
CA GLY A 34 15.58 -6.05 3.71
C GLY A 34 14.06 -5.93 3.91
N ALA A 35 13.58 -5.03 4.76
CA ALA A 35 12.14 -4.82 4.96
C ALA A 35 11.43 -4.42 3.65
N LEU A 36 12.00 -3.46 2.91
CA LEU A 36 11.46 -3.06 1.61
C LEU A 36 11.42 -4.23 0.62
N ASP A 37 12.50 -5.01 0.54
CA ASP A 37 12.58 -6.15 -0.37
C ASP A 37 11.55 -7.22 -0.02
N SER A 38 11.28 -7.43 1.27
CA SER A 38 10.24 -8.34 1.75
C SER A 38 8.84 -7.88 1.35
N ILE A 39 8.55 -6.58 1.45
CA ILE A 39 7.28 -5.99 1.03
C ILE A 39 7.11 -6.11 -0.49
N VAL A 40 8.16 -5.79 -1.27
CA VAL A 40 8.18 -5.92 -2.73
C VAL A 40 7.93 -7.39 -3.14
N ALA A 41 8.59 -8.34 -2.47
CA ALA A 41 8.42 -9.77 -2.73
C ALA A 41 6.99 -10.25 -2.43
N ALA A 42 6.37 -9.75 -1.35
CA ALA A 42 4.99 -10.07 -1.01
C ALA A 42 4.01 -9.58 -2.09
N TRP A 43 4.18 -8.35 -2.58
CA TRP A 43 3.39 -7.82 -3.71
C TRP A 43 3.56 -8.65 -4.97
N ARG A 44 4.80 -9.03 -5.31
CA ARG A 44 5.05 -9.92 -6.44
C ARG A 44 4.31 -11.23 -6.30
N ALA A 45 4.37 -11.87 -5.13
CA ALA A 45 3.73 -13.15 -4.89
C ALA A 45 2.20 -13.07 -5.06
N VAL A 46 1.57 -12.02 -4.48
CA VAL A 46 0.11 -11.82 -4.58
C VAL A 46 -0.31 -11.56 -6.03
N LEU A 47 0.37 -10.66 -6.74
CA LEU A 47 0.01 -10.30 -8.11
C LEU A 47 0.25 -11.45 -9.10
N ALA A 48 1.37 -12.18 -8.95
CA ALA A 48 1.66 -13.36 -9.75
C ALA A 48 0.63 -14.48 -9.47
N GLY A 49 0.24 -14.68 -8.21
CA GLY A 49 -0.82 -15.62 -7.84
C GLY A 49 -2.18 -15.29 -8.48
N ALA A 50 -2.47 -14.00 -8.66
CA ALA A 50 -3.66 -13.53 -9.38
C ALA A 50 -3.54 -13.63 -10.93
N GLY A 51 -2.39 -14.04 -11.47
CA GLY A 51 -2.16 -14.21 -12.91
C GLY A 51 -1.57 -12.99 -13.63
N ALA A 52 -1.03 -12.01 -12.90
CA ALA A 52 -0.34 -10.87 -13.50
C ALA A 52 1.08 -11.24 -13.99
N ASP A 53 1.55 -10.54 -15.02
CA ASP A 53 2.95 -10.56 -15.45
C ASP A 53 3.72 -9.49 -14.68
N VAL A 54 4.45 -9.91 -13.64
CA VAL A 54 5.02 -8.99 -12.65
C VAL A 54 6.50 -8.77 -12.86
N ARG A 55 6.90 -7.51 -12.98
CA ARG A 55 8.32 -7.10 -13.04
C ARG A 55 8.66 -6.30 -11.79
N ILE A 56 9.79 -6.62 -11.16
CA ILE A 56 10.37 -5.75 -10.12
C ILE A 56 11.36 -4.84 -10.81
N VAL A 57 11.15 -3.53 -10.71
CA VAL A 57 11.94 -2.54 -11.45
C VAL A 57 12.39 -1.42 -10.51
N SER A 58 13.51 -0.77 -10.83
CA SER A 58 13.90 0.48 -10.17
C SER A 58 13.00 1.63 -10.61
N ALA A 59 13.01 2.73 -9.86
CA ALA A 59 12.29 3.95 -10.22
C ALA A 59 12.68 4.47 -11.62
N ALA A 60 13.98 4.51 -11.92
CA ALA A 60 14.49 4.92 -13.22
C ALA A 60 14.02 4.00 -14.36
N ALA A 61 14.00 2.69 -14.13
CA ALA A 61 13.51 1.72 -15.12
C ALA A 61 11.99 1.86 -15.37
N ALA A 62 11.19 2.08 -14.31
CA ALA A 62 9.75 2.33 -14.43
C ALA A 62 9.44 3.63 -15.20
N ARG A 63 10.29 4.65 -15.05
CA ARG A 63 10.18 5.91 -15.82
C ARG A 63 10.52 5.70 -17.31
N ALA A 64 11.57 4.93 -17.57
CA ALA A 64 12.10 4.69 -18.91
C ALA A 64 11.18 3.77 -19.74
N ASP A 65 10.73 2.66 -19.16
CA ASP A 65 9.84 1.71 -19.81
C ASP A 65 8.40 1.85 -19.31
N ARG A 66 7.55 2.42 -20.17
CA ARG A 66 6.15 2.74 -19.86
C ARG A 66 5.16 1.68 -20.32
N SER A 67 5.65 0.49 -20.68
CA SER A 67 4.82 -0.62 -21.20
C SER A 67 3.87 -1.22 -20.15
N ALA A 68 4.18 -1.11 -18.86
CA ALA A 68 3.32 -1.65 -17.81
C ALA A 68 1.95 -0.98 -17.80
N ARG A 69 0.90 -1.79 -17.61
CA ARG A 69 -0.49 -1.28 -17.51
C ARG A 69 -0.83 -0.76 -16.12
N ALA A 70 -0.10 -1.22 -15.10
CA ALA A 70 -0.22 -0.72 -13.74
C ALA A 70 1.15 -0.63 -13.05
N LEU A 71 1.26 0.33 -12.13
CA LEU A 71 2.39 0.44 -11.19
C LEU A 71 1.91 0.11 -9.78
N VAL A 72 2.75 -0.62 -9.03
CA VAL A 72 2.61 -0.75 -7.58
C VAL A 72 3.78 -0.04 -6.93
N ILE A 73 3.46 0.88 -6.01
CA ILE A 73 4.42 1.60 -5.19
C ILE A 73 4.27 1.08 -3.74
N PRO A 74 5.09 0.10 -3.35
CA PRO A 74 4.84 -0.70 -2.18
C PRO A 74 5.44 -0.03 -0.95
N SER A 75 4.60 0.65 -0.16
CA SER A 75 4.98 1.24 1.14
C SER A 75 6.33 1.98 1.03
N SER A 76 6.40 2.99 0.19
CA SER A 76 7.63 3.72 -0.11
C SER A 76 7.54 5.16 0.39
N PRO A 77 7.80 5.45 1.68
CA PRO A 77 7.64 6.79 2.23
C PRO A 77 8.50 7.85 1.59
N CYS A 78 9.68 7.44 1.10
CA CYS A 78 10.66 8.29 0.44
C CYS A 78 10.67 7.91 -1.05
N LEU A 79 10.37 8.88 -1.91
CA LEU A 79 10.23 8.67 -3.36
C LEU A 79 11.11 9.64 -4.13
N THR A 80 11.90 9.08 -5.03
CA THR A 80 12.66 9.82 -6.04
C THR A 80 11.76 10.53 -7.04
N VAL A 81 12.32 11.51 -7.74
CA VAL A 81 11.63 12.19 -8.86
C VAL A 81 11.26 11.18 -9.95
N ASP A 82 12.14 10.21 -10.25
CA ASP A 82 11.87 9.18 -11.25
C ASP A 82 10.62 8.37 -10.93
N ALA A 83 10.44 7.96 -9.66
CA ALA A 83 9.26 7.21 -9.25
C ALA A 83 7.98 8.05 -9.36
N ARG A 84 8.03 9.33 -8.98
CA ARG A 84 6.89 10.26 -9.11
C ARG A 84 6.49 10.46 -10.56
N GLU A 85 7.47 10.69 -11.44
CA GLU A 85 7.18 10.87 -12.86
C GLU A 85 6.71 9.56 -13.52
N ALA A 86 7.14 8.39 -13.04
CA ALA A 86 6.60 7.11 -13.48
C ALA A 86 5.12 6.95 -13.09
N ILE A 87 4.74 7.34 -11.87
CA ILE A 87 3.34 7.39 -11.40
C ILE A 87 2.51 8.30 -12.31
N ASP A 88 2.97 9.54 -12.53
CA ASP A 88 2.25 10.49 -13.38
C ASP A 88 2.10 9.97 -14.81
N ALA A 89 3.16 9.37 -15.37
CA ALA A 89 3.14 8.81 -16.70
C ALA A 89 2.20 7.59 -16.85
N VAL A 90 1.98 6.80 -15.81
CA VAL A 90 1.00 5.69 -15.86
C VAL A 90 -0.43 6.17 -15.70
N VAL A 91 -0.66 7.17 -14.86
CA VAL A 91 -1.99 7.78 -14.71
C VAL A 91 -2.39 8.49 -16.00
N ALA A 92 -1.49 9.29 -16.60
CA ALA A 92 -1.75 10.05 -17.81
C ALA A 92 -2.15 9.18 -19.03
N ARG A 93 -1.69 7.92 -19.08
CA ARG A 93 -2.08 6.94 -20.12
C ARG A 93 -3.31 6.10 -19.77
N GLY A 94 -4.00 6.41 -18.67
CA GLY A 94 -5.13 5.65 -18.15
C GLY A 94 -4.75 4.27 -17.58
N GLY A 95 -3.52 4.12 -17.11
CA GLY A 95 -3.06 2.95 -16.37
C GLY A 95 -3.43 3.04 -14.88
N GLY A 96 -3.31 1.90 -14.19
CA GLY A 96 -3.61 1.80 -12.76
C GLY A 96 -2.40 2.13 -11.88
N VAL A 97 -2.64 2.67 -10.68
CA VAL A 97 -1.61 2.79 -9.64
C VAL A 97 -2.15 2.21 -8.34
N ILE A 98 -1.37 1.34 -7.73
CA ILE A 98 -1.58 0.86 -6.36
C ILE A 98 -0.51 1.51 -5.49
N ILE A 99 -0.95 2.30 -4.51
CA ILE A 99 -0.08 2.96 -3.54
C ILE A 99 -0.47 2.45 -2.15
N THR A 100 0.49 1.96 -1.37
CA THR A 100 0.25 1.49 0.01
C THR A 100 1.13 2.20 1.01
N GLY A 101 0.76 2.19 2.30
CA GLY A 101 1.55 2.81 3.36
C GLY A 101 1.64 4.33 3.21
N LEU A 102 2.43 5.03 4.01
CA LEU A 102 2.64 6.48 3.88
C LEU A 102 3.52 6.88 2.68
N THR A 103 3.24 6.36 1.49
CA THR A 103 4.07 6.55 0.30
C THR A 103 4.15 7.99 -0.15
N GLY A 104 5.37 8.44 -0.47
CA GLY A 104 5.64 9.75 -1.07
C GLY A 104 5.41 10.95 -0.16
N ILE A 105 5.33 10.75 1.15
CA ILE A 105 5.28 11.87 2.12
C ILE A 105 6.64 12.53 2.33
N HIS A 106 7.72 11.91 1.83
CA HIS A 106 9.07 12.45 1.76
C HIS A 106 9.58 12.50 0.31
N ASP A 107 10.61 13.31 0.08
CA ASP A 107 11.38 13.34 -1.17
C ASP A 107 12.38 12.18 -1.30
N GLY A 108 13.19 12.18 -2.36
CA GLY A 108 14.21 11.15 -2.61
C GLY A 108 15.38 11.16 -1.63
N GLY A 109 15.58 12.26 -0.89
CA GLY A 109 16.50 12.36 0.23
C GLY A 109 15.85 12.04 1.58
N CYS A 110 14.61 11.51 1.56
CA CYS A 110 13.81 11.16 2.73
C CYS A 110 13.49 12.38 3.63
N ARG A 111 13.45 13.58 3.05
CA ARG A 111 13.03 14.81 3.75
C ARG A 111 11.52 15.01 3.63
N PRO A 112 10.81 15.43 4.69
CA PRO A 112 9.35 15.57 4.67
C PRO A 112 8.88 16.61 3.66
N ILE A 113 7.90 16.25 2.84
CA ILE A 113 7.22 17.17 1.90
C ILE A 113 5.69 17.13 2.01
N GLY A 114 5.14 16.23 2.82
CA GLY A 114 3.70 16.14 3.11
C GLY A 114 2.89 15.36 2.08
N TYR A 115 1.57 15.54 2.09
CA TYR A 115 0.60 14.66 1.40
C TYR A 115 0.34 15.00 -0.08
N GLY A 116 1.19 15.83 -0.70
CA GLY A 116 0.96 16.34 -2.06
C GLY A 116 0.73 15.25 -3.11
N LEU A 117 1.45 14.11 -3.02
CA LEU A 117 1.27 12.98 -3.94
C LEU A 117 -0.14 12.39 -3.86
N ILE A 118 -0.61 12.06 -2.66
CA ILE A 118 -1.93 11.45 -2.45
C ILE A 118 -3.04 12.46 -2.75
N VAL A 119 -2.86 13.73 -2.37
CA VAL A 119 -3.78 14.81 -2.74
C VAL A 119 -3.91 14.92 -4.26
N GLY A 120 -2.79 14.95 -4.99
CA GLY A 120 -2.80 14.99 -6.46
C GLY A 120 -3.42 13.75 -7.10
N ALA A 121 -3.10 12.55 -6.60
CA ALA A 121 -3.62 11.30 -7.13
C ALA A 121 -5.12 11.08 -6.87
N THR A 122 -5.64 11.58 -5.75
CA THR A 122 -7.04 11.35 -5.33
C THR A 122 -7.96 12.55 -5.58
N GLY A 123 -7.41 13.73 -5.85
CA GLY A 123 -8.16 14.98 -5.90
C GLY A 123 -8.72 15.41 -4.54
N ALA A 124 -8.12 14.94 -3.44
CA ALA A 124 -8.56 15.30 -2.10
C ALA A 124 -8.38 16.81 -1.87
N SER A 125 -9.41 17.47 -1.33
CA SER A 125 -9.33 18.89 -1.00
C SER A 125 -8.56 19.15 0.29
N ARG A 126 -8.37 18.11 1.12
CA ARG A 126 -7.68 18.15 2.40
C ARG A 126 -7.13 16.78 2.77
N ALA A 127 -5.95 16.76 3.38
CA ALA A 127 -5.32 15.58 3.96
C ALA A 127 -4.75 15.92 5.34
N ASP A 128 -5.14 15.20 6.38
CA ASP A 128 -4.66 15.39 7.74
C ASP A 128 -4.21 14.06 8.35
N THR A 129 -3.09 14.09 9.06
CA THR A 129 -2.72 13.00 9.96
C THR A 129 -3.73 12.95 11.09
N LEU A 130 -4.37 11.81 11.31
CA LEU A 130 -5.22 11.63 12.48
C LEU A 130 -4.37 11.42 13.72
N GLU A 131 -4.81 11.99 14.84
CA GLU A 131 -4.20 11.71 16.14
C GLU A 131 -4.27 10.20 16.42
N SER A 132 -3.11 9.62 16.74
CA SER A 132 -3.05 8.23 17.18
C SER A 132 -3.54 8.17 18.62
N ARG A 133 -4.58 7.37 18.88
CA ARG A 133 -5.01 7.03 20.25
C ARG A 133 -4.12 5.93 20.82
N ALA A 134 -4.10 5.80 22.15
CA ALA A 134 -3.49 4.62 22.77
C ALA A 134 -4.19 3.33 22.31
N MET A 135 -3.43 2.24 22.19
CA MET A 135 -3.97 0.93 21.83
C MET A 135 -5.15 0.59 22.74
N THR A 136 -6.28 0.24 22.13
CA THR A 136 -7.49 -0.12 22.86
C THR A 136 -7.70 -1.62 22.72
N TYR A 137 -8.03 -2.28 23.82
CA TYR A 137 -8.29 -3.72 23.83
C TYR A 137 -9.79 -3.95 23.97
N VAL A 138 -10.35 -4.75 23.07
CA VAL A 138 -11.69 -5.31 23.28
C VAL A 138 -11.52 -6.65 23.96
N THR A 139 -12.10 -6.79 25.15
CA THR A 139 -12.27 -8.09 25.79
C THR A 139 -13.66 -8.59 25.40
N LEU A 140 -13.71 -9.68 24.66
CA LEU A 140 -14.98 -10.32 24.34
C LEU A 140 -15.32 -11.32 25.46
N PRO A 141 -16.41 -11.11 26.23
CA PRO A 141 -16.86 -12.09 27.20
C PRO A 141 -17.33 -13.36 26.47
N ALA A 142 -16.95 -14.52 26.99
CA ALA A 142 -17.33 -15.81 26.41
C ALA A 142 -18.85 -16.01 26.40
N GLY A 143 -19.35 -16.85 25.49
CA GLY A 143 -20.76 -17.27 25.44
C GLY A 143 -21.65 -16.44 24.50
N SER A 144 -21.05 -15.59 23.65
CA SER A 144 -21.78 -14.91 22.57
C SER A 144 -21.48 -15.54 21.20
N PRO A 145 -22.37 -15.41 20.20
CA PRO A 145 -22.08 -15.80 18.82
C PRO A 145 -20.81 -15.13 18.24
N LEU A 146 -20.43 -13.95 18.75
CA LEU A 146 -19.22 -13.22 18.34
C LEU A 146 -17.92 -13.80 18.92
N THR A 147 -18.01 -14.83 19.77
CA THR A 147 -16.88 -15.49 20.43
C THR A 147 -16.74 -16.96 20.09
N ILE A 148 -17.49 -17.45 19.09
CA ILE A 148 -17.28 -18.81 18.57
C ILE A 148 -15.81 -18.93 18.12
N ASP A 149 -15.14 -19.97 18.62
CA ASP A 149 -13.73 -20.29 18.38
C ASP A 149 -12.70 -19.24 18.86
N ILE A 150 -13.10 -18.28 19.72
CA ILE A 150 -12.18 -17.36 20.38
C ILE A 150 -11.97 -17.83 21.83
N PRO A 151 -10.74 -18.22 22.24
CA PRO A 151 -10.46 -18.63 23.60
C PRO A 151 -10.87 -17.56 24.65
N PRO A 152 -11.37 -17.96 25.83
CA PRO A 152 -11.63 -17.03 26.92
C PRO A 152 -10.36 -16.26 27.30
N GLY A 153 -10.49 -14.94 27.48
CA GLY A 153 -9.35 -14.08 27.84
C GLY A 153 -8.52 -13.61 26.63
N SER A 154 -8.86 -14.00 25.40
CA SER A 154 -8.30 -13.39 24.20
C SER A 154 -8.60 -11.89 24.14
N ARG A 155 -7.59 -11.11 23.75
CA ARG A 155 -7.70 -9.68 23.50
C ARG A 155 -7.64 -9.42 22.01
N ILE A 156 -8.56 -8.61 21.51
CA ILE A 156 -8.47 -8.08 20.15
C ILE A 156 -7.78 -6.72 20.25
N ASP A 157 -6.61 -6.64 19.64
CA ASP A 157 -5.86 -5.40 19.53
C ASP A 157 -6.52 -4.51 18.48
N LEU A 158 -7.17 -3.44 18.93
CA LEU A 158 -7.56 -2.37 18.02
C LEU A 158 -6.37 -1.45 17.83
N ASN A 159 -5.45 -1.86 16.93
CA ASN A 159 -4.29 -1.06 16.57
C ASN A 159 -4.77 0.23 15.87
N PRO A 160 -4.64 1.41 16.51
CA PRO A 160 -4.92 2.68 15.87
C PRO A 160 -3.69 3.03 15.03
N GLY A 161 -3.56 2.34 13.89
CA GLY A 161 -2.51 2.63 12.92
C GLY A 161 -2.48 4.13 12.59
N ARG A 162 -1.30 4.67 12.25
CA ARG A 162 -1.20 6.05 11.79
C ARG A 162 -1.98 6.18 10.49
N GLN A 163 -3.17 6.74 10.57
CA GLN A 163 -4.07 6.93 9.44
C GLN A 163 -4.04 8.39 8.99
N VAL A 164 -4.13 8.58 7.68
CA VAL A 164 -4.35 9.89 7.05
C VAL A 164 -5.81 9.93 6.63
N ALA A 165 -6.55 10.94 7.11
CA ALA A 165 -7.89 11.22 6.62
C ALA A 165 -7.80 12.06 5.34
N LEU A 166 -8.52 11.63 4.30
CA LEU A 166 -8.64 12.34 3.04
C LEU A 166 -10.09 12.80 2.86
N ARG A 167 -10.30 14.09 2.59
CA ARG A 167 -11.61 14.60 2.15
C ARG A 167 -11.65 14.64 0.63
N VAL A 168 -12.42 13.74 0.01
CA VAL A 168 -12.72 13.75 -1.44
C VAL A 168 -14.16 14.24 -1.67
N ALA A 169 -14.50 14.62 -2.90
CA ALA A 169 -15.71 15.40 -3.24
C ALA A 169 -17.03 14.91 -2.62
N ARG A 170 -17.19 13.61 -2.33
CA ARG A 170 -18.44 13.05 -1.78
C ARG A 170 -18.28 12.15 -0.55
N ARG A 171 -17.06 11.96 -0.04
CA ARG A 171 -16.82 11.09 1.13
C ARG A 171 -15.49 11.39 1.81
N ASP A 172 -15.37 10.92 3.05
CA ASP A 172 -14.09 10.78 3.70
C ASP A 172 -13.50 9.41 3.35
N ALA A 173 -12.18 9.34 3.21
CA ALA A 173 -11.44 8.10 3.01
C ALA A 173 -10.27 8.05 4.01
N PHE A 174 -9.92 6.84 4.45
CA PHE A 174 -8.79 6.62 5.34
C PHE A 174 -7.68 5.92 4.56
N TYR A 175 -6.48 6.45 4.69
CA TYR A 175 -5.27 5.96 4.05
C TYR A 175 -4.28 5.53 5.14
N SER A 176 -3.74 4.31 5.03
CA SER A 176 -2.81 3.72 5.99
C SER A 176 -1.60 3.11 5.30
#